data_AF-X0U9M0-F1
#
_entry.id   AF-X0U9M0-F1
#
_cell.length_a   1.000
_cell.length_b   1.000
_cell.length_c   1.000
_cell.angle_alpha   90.00
_cell.angle_beta   90.00
_cell.angle_gamma   90.00
#
_symmetry.space_group_name_H-M   'P 1'
#
loop_
_entity.id
_entity.type
_entity.pdbx_description
1 polymer ?
#
loop_
_entity_poly.entity_id
_entity_poly.type
_entity_poly.pdbx_seq_one_letter_code
_entity_poly.pdbx_strand_id
1 'polypeptide(L)'
;AQDMIVYHYLPGQSYIREWLLPQIRQYYPDTKILSSRDRPDLLKSLPQIPWFDVSQSCAEAEVEGTVEGTKVRGKIVVFTQLIIPPGMSSGIWLANVLLYNAPPQKLEQLEAIANKMKDTFRVNPAWAVREAQEQIKRSQIISRSADEVARIIRQTYEKRSAVMDEISRKWSNAILGKVDLVDSQTGEINWGVPSGSNYYWRQGDLIIGTEIHERPSIDSRLLTDLDELIKD
;
A
#
# COMPACT_ATOMS: atom_id res chain seq x y z
N ALA A 1 15.18 -14.08 -2.35
CA ALA A 1 14.67 -12.70 -2.55
C ALA A 1 14.85 -11.98 -1.23
N GLN A 2 15.49 -10.82 -1.23
CA GLN A 2 15.70 -10.06 0.00
C GLN A 2 14.39 -9.32 0.31
N ASP A 3 13.87 -9.45 1.53
CA ASP A 3 12.60 -8.83 1.92
C ASP A 3 12.71 -7.30 1.82
N MET A 4 11.65 -6.67 1.31
CA MET A 4 11.51 -5.21 1.38
C MET A 4 11.35 -4.80 2.84
N ILE A 5 12.23 -3.91 3.30
CA ILE A 5 12.22 -3.40 4.68
C ILE A 5 11.74 -1.95 4.64
N VAL A 6 10.84 -1.59 5.56
CA VAL A 6 10.47 -0.19 5.81
C VAL A 6 11.47 0.39 6.80
N TYR A 7 12.21 1.42 6.38
CA TYR A 7 13.22 2.07 7.20
C TYR A 7 13.33 3.56 6.84
N HIS A 8 13.89 4.37 7.74
CA HIS A 8 14.18 5.77 7.42
C HIS A 8 15.38 5.85 6.48
N TYR A 9 15.42 6.88 5.63
CA TYR A 9 16.51 7.04 4.68
C TYR A 9 17.85 7.31 5.38
N LEU A 10 18.84 6.47 5.10
CA LEU A 10 20.23 6.68 5.53
C LEU A 10 21.07 7.21 4.36
N PRO A 11 21.70 8.40 4.49
CA PRO A 11 22.74 8.86 3.57
C PRO A 11 23.97 7.94 3.60
N GLY A 12 24.85 8.06 2.60
CA GLY A 12 25.92 7.09 2.35
C GLY A 12 26.79 6.74 3.57
N GLN A 13 27.32 7.74 4.29
CA GLN A 13 28.17 7.47 5.47
C GLN A 13 27.40 6.82 6.61
N SER A 14 26.19 7.31 6.90
CA SER A 14 25.31 6.73 7.92
C SER A 14 24.94 5.31 7.54
N TYR A 15 24.63 5.02 6.28
CA TYR A 15 24.35 3.66 5.82
C TYR A 15 25.54 2.72 6.06
N ILE A 16 26.77 3.16 5.73
CA ILE A 16 27.97 2.35 5.97
C ILE A 16 28.12 2.05 7.46
N ARG A 17 27.97 3.05 8.32
CA ARG A 17 28.23 2.92 9.76
C ARG A 17 27.13 2.19 10.52
N GLU A 18 25.88 2.54 10.25
CA GLU A 18 24.72 2.16 11.05
C GLU A 18 24.04 0.90 10.53
N TRP A 19 24.08 0.66 9.21
CA TRP A 19 23.42 -0.50 8.61
C TRP A 19 24.42 -1.58 8.18
N LEU A 20 25.43 -1.22 7.39
CA LEU A 20 26.31 -2.19 6.74
C LEU A 20 27.39 -2.74 7.68
N LEU A 21 28.08 -1.88 8.43
CA LEU A 21 29.17 -2.31 9.31
C LEU A 21 28.72 -3.31 10.39
N PRO A 22 27.56 -3.16 11.07
CA PRO A 22 27.07 -4.16 12.01
C PRO A 22 26.88 -5.54 11.38
N GLN A 23 26.38 -5.60 10.14
CA GLN A 23 26.21 -6.86 9.40
C GLN A 23 27.56 -7.49 9.04
N ILE A 24 28.53 -6.68 8.60
CA ILE A 24 29.89 -7.17 8.34
C ILE A 24 30.52 -7.74 9.62
N ARG A 25 30.34 -7.06 10.76
CA ARG A 25 30.89 -7.47 12.06
C ARG A 25 30.29 -8.75 12.62
N GLN A 26 29.12 -9.17 12.16
CA GLN A 26 28.56 -10.48 12.53
C GLN A 26 29.46 -11.63 12.03
N TYR A 27 30.13 -11.44 10.89
CA TYR A 27 31.01 -12.44 10.28
C TYR A 27 32.50 -12.12 10.50
N TYR A 28 32.85 -10.83 10.60
CA TYR A 28 34.22 -10.33 10.72
C TYR A 28 34.32 -9.33 11.90
N PRO A 29 34.37 -9.80 13.15
CA PRO A 29 34.14 -8.97 14.34
C PRO A 29 35.18 -7.85 14.55
N ASP A 30 36.41 -8.04 14.06
CA ASP A 30 37.49 -7.06 14.18
C ASP A 30 37.45 -5.96 13.11
N THR A 31 36.46 -6.00 12.21
CA THR A 31 36.32 -5.01 11.15
C THR A 31 36.09 -3.61 11.72
N LYS A 32 36.88 -2.64 11.24
CA LYS A 32 36.73 -1.24 11.60
C LYS A 32 36.91 -0.31 10.39
N ILE A 33 36.24 0.83 10.46
CA ILE A 33 36.39 1.92 9.51
C ILE A 33 37.62 2.74 9.91
N LEU A 34 38.55 2.92 8.97
CA LEU A 34 39.75 3.74 9.14
C LEU A 34 39.48 5.20 8.76
N SER A 35 38.78 5.40 7.65
CA SER A 35 38.41 6.70 7.14
C SER A 35 37.07 6.60 6.42
N SER A 36 36.31 7.70 6.38
CA SER A 36 35.01 7.79 5.71
C SER A 36 34.84 9.18 5.16
N ARG A 37 34.35 9.30 3.92
CA ARG A 37 34.12 10.58 3.24
C ARG A 37 32.95 10.51 2.29
N ASP A 38 32.27 11.64 2.11
CA ASP A 38 31.27 11.79 1.05
C ASP A 38 31.95 11.90 -0.31
N ARG A 39 31.27 11.34 -1.32
CA ARG A 39 31.69 11.33 -2.73
C ARG A 39 30.62 11.95 -3.64
N PRO A 40 30.25 13.22 -3.43
CA PRO A 40 29.27 13.90 -4.28
C PRO A 40 29.75 14.04 -5.73
N ASP A 41 31.06 13.92 -5.98
CA ASP A 41 31.65 13.88 -7.31
C ASP A 41 31.14 12.69 -8.15
N LEU A 42 30.87 11.54 -7.51
CA LEU A 42 30.37 10.33 -8.19
C LEU A 42 28.90 10.47 -8.60
N LEU A 43 28.15 11.37 -7.96
CA LEU A 43 26.74 11.62 -8.24
C LEU A 43 26.52 12.42 -9.53
N LYS A 44 27.51 13.23 -9.95
CA LYS A 44 27.37 14.18 -11.08
C LYS A 44 27.10 13.52 -12.43
N SER A 45 27.40 12.24 -12.56
CA SER A 45 27.22 11.47 -13.81
C SER A 45 25.84 10.84 -13.95
N LEU A 46 25.01 10.92 -12.91
CA LEU A 46 23.70 10.29 -12.90
C LEU A 46 22.66 11.17 -13.59
N PRO A 47 21.80 10.60 -14.44
CA PRO A 47 20.73 11.35 -15.07
C PRO A 47 19.72 11.81 -14.00
N GLN A 48 19.41 13.10 -14.00
CA GLN A 48 18.31 13.64 -13.20
C GLN A 48 16.98 13.35 -13.91
N ILE A 49 16.00 12.85 -13.15
CA ILE A 49 14.65 12.58 -13.65
C ILE A 49 13.75 13.70 -13.12
N PRO A 50 13.29 14.66 -13.95
CA PRO A 50 12.72 15.93 -13.47
C PRO A 50 11.43 15.78 -12.65
N TRP A 51 10.66 14.72 -12.87
CA TRP A 51 9.37 14.49 -12.22
C TRP A 51 9.47 13.65 -10.94
N PHE A 52 10.64 13.14 -10.59
CA PHE A 52 10.85 12.43 -9.33
C PHE A 52 11.54 13.34 -8.33
N ASP A 53 11.06 13.33 -7.10
CA ASP A 53 11.88 13.83 -6.00
C ASP A 53 12.90 12.74 -5.66
N VAL A 54 14.18 13.09 -5.84
CA VAL A 54 15.30 12.16 -5.76
C VAL A 54 16.32 12.70 -4.78
N SER A 55 16.42 12.03 -3.63
CA SER A 55 17.51 12.26 -2.68
C SER A 55 18.60 11.23 -2.92
N GLN A 56 19.82 11.69 -3.21
CA GLN A 56 20.98 10.83 -3.48
C GLN A 56 22.13 11.18 -2.55
N SER A 57 22.87 10.15 -2.13
CA SER A 57 24.12 10.32 -1.41
C SER A 57 25.08 9.22 -1.83
N CYS A 58 26.36 9.58 -1.89
CA CYS A 58 27.43 8.60 -2.12
C CYS A 58 28.52 8.84 -1.09
N ALA A 59 29.03 7.75 -0.52
CA ALA A 59 30.13 7.79 0.43
C ALA A 59 31.10 6.64 0.17
N GLU A 60 32.34 6.88 0.56
CA GLU A 60 33.42 5.91 0.55
C GLU A 60 33.97 5.78 1.96
N ALA A 61 34.24 4.54 2.38
CA ALA A 61 34.95 4.25 3.62
C ALA A 61 36.08 3.25 3.39
N GLU A 62 37.24 3.52 3.98
CA GLU A 62 38.32 2.55 4.08
C GLU A 62 38.09 1.68 5.31
N VAL A 63 38.26 0.37 5.13
CA VAL A 63 38.03 -0.62 6.18
C VAL A 63 39.23 -1.54 6.32
N GLU A 64 39.48 -1.99 7.54
CA GLU A 64 40.40 -3.09 7.82
C GLU A 64 39.75 -4.11 8.74
N GLY A 65 40.18 -5.36 8.60
CA GLY A 65 39.71 -6.48 9.42
C GLY A 65 40.48 -7.75 9.08
N THR A 66 40.03 -8.88 9.61
CA THR A 66 40.63 -10.18 9.36
C THR A 66 39.63 -11.09 8.67
N VAL A 67 40.02 -11.62 7.50
CA VAL A 67 39.24 -12.60 6.74
C VAL A 67 40.04 -13.89 6.73
N GLU A 68 39.47 -14.97 7.27
CA GLU A 68 40.11 -16.31 7.31
C GLU A 68 41.53 -16.28 7.90
N GLY A 69 41.76 -15.48 8.95
CA GLY A 69 43.07 -15.33 9.60
C GLY A 69 44.06 -14.40 8.88
N THR A 70 43.71 -13.87 7.70
CA THR A 70 44.54 -12.91 6.96
C THR A 70 44.05 -11.49 7.21
N LYS A 71 44.96 -10.59 7.60
CA LYS A 71 44.65 -9.16 7.67
C LYS A 71 44.40 -8.62 6.28
N VAL A 72 43.24 -8.01 6.09
CA VAL A 72 42.85 -7.38 4.84
C VAL A 72 42.54 -5.89 5.06
N ARG A 73 42.76 -5.12 4.01
CA ARG A 73 42.33 -3.73 3.92
C ARG A 73 41.51 -3.59 2.64
N GLY A 74 40.52 -2.72 2.68
CA GLY A 74 39.60 -2.55 1.58
C GLY A 74 38.87 -1.23 1.60
N LYS A 75 37.97 -1.07 0.64
CA LYS A 75 37.08 0.07 0.54
C LYS A 75 35.65 -0.40 0.35
N ILE A 76 34.76 0.39 0.93
CA ILE A 76 33.32 0.30 0.74
C ILE A 76 32.90 1.59 0.05
N VAL A 77 32.25 1.48 -1.10
CA VAL A 77 31.59 2.59 -1.77
C VAL A 77 30.10 2.30 -1.76
N VAL A 78 29.32 3.20 -1.18
CA VAL A 78 27.86 3.08 -1.14
C VAL A 78 27.24 4.22 -1.91
N PHE A 79 26.28 3.88 -2.75
CA PHE A 79 25.37 4.82 -3.39
C PHE A 79 23.95 4.57 -2.87
N THR A 80 23.40 5.54 -2.16
CA THR A 80 22.02 5.51 -1.66
C THR A 80 21.14 6.44 -2.47
N GLN A 81 19.94 5.98 -2.79
CA GLN A 81 18.96 6.75 -3.54
C GLN A 81 17.57 6.52 -2.98
N LEU A 82 16.91 7.60 -2.57
CA LEU A 82 15.48 7.63 -2.26
C LEU A 82 14.76 8.26 -3.46
N ILE A 83 13.83 7.51 -4.04
CA ILE A 83 13.01 7.95 -5.17
C ILE A 83 11.58 8.07 -4.69
N ILE A 84 11.01 9.27 -4.76
CA ILE A 84 9.62 9.55 -4.44
C ILE A 84 8.90 9.91 -5.74
N PRO A 85 8.06 9.01 -6.28
CA PRO A 85 7.23 9.30 -7.44
C PRO A 85 6.16 10.36 -7.14
N PRO A 86 5.67 11.10 -8.15
CA PRO A 86 4.56 12.04 -8.01
C PRO A 86 3.33 11.39 -7.40
N GLY A 87 2.75 12.05 -6.40
CA GLY A 87 1.53 11.59 -5.74
C GLY A 87 1.74 10.52 -4.67
N MET A 88 2.99 10.12 -4.38
CA MET A 88 3.31 9.24 -3.26
C MET A 88 3.88 10.04 -2.07
N SER A 89 3.48 9.67 -0.85
CA SER A 89 4.00 10.24 0.40
C SER A 89 5.27 9.53 0.90
N SER A 90 5.55 8.33 0.40
CA SER A 90 6.73 7.53 0.73
C SER A 90 7.46 7.09 -0.53
N GLY A 91 8.79 7.07 -0.48
CA GLY A 91 9.63 6.67 -1.60
C GLY A 91 10.16 5.25 -1.50
N ILE A 92 10.73 4.78 -2.60
CA ILE A 92 11.52 3.56 -2.65
C ILE A 92 12.97 3.95 -2.38
N TRP A 93 13.56 3.33 -1.37
CA TRP A 93 14.96 3.49 -1.04
C TRP A 93 15.78 2.32 -1.56
N LEU A 94 16.86 2.62 -2.28
CA LEU A 94 17.84 1.66 -2.76
C LEU A 94 19.24 2.02 -2.26
N ALA A 95 20.02 1.00 -1.91
CA ALA A 95 21.44 1.14 -1.60
C ALA A 95 22.26 0.16 -2.44
N ASN A 96 23.11 0.70 -3.31
CA ASN A 96 24.06 -0.07 -4.10
C ASN A 96 25.41 -0.04 -3.37
N VAL A 97 25.94 -1.22 -3.07
CA VAL A 97 27.19 -1.36 -2.31
C VAL A 97 28.24 -2.02 -3.20
N LEU A 98 29.36 -1.34 -3.36
CA LEU A 98 30.59 -1.93 -3.88
C LEU A 98 31.54 -2.12 -2.70
N LEU A 99 31.92 -3.36 -2.44
CA LEU A 99 32.87 -3.71 -1.39
C LEU A 99 33.99 -4.54 -2.00
N TYR A 100 35.23 -4.14 -1.73
CA TYR A 100 36.40 -4.90 -2.14
C TYR A 100 37.48 -4.80 -1.06
N ASN A 101 38.21 -5.89 -0.87
CA ASN A 101 39.31 -5.97 0.07
C ASN A 101 40.40 -6.90 -0.47
N ALA A 102 41.62 -6.68 0.01
CA ALA A 102 42.77 -7.51 -0.31
C ALA A 102 43.77 -7.52 0.85
N PRO A 103 44.68 -8.51 0.91
CA PRO A 103 45.90 -8.37 1.68
C PRO A 103 46.62 -7.07 1.32
N PRO A 104 47.27 -6.37 2.27
CA PRO A 104 47.87 -5.06 2.03
C PRO A 104 48.79 -5.01 0.81
N GLN A 105 49.51 -6.09 0.51
CA GLN A 105 50.45 -6.20 -0.59
C GLN A 105 49.78 -6.18 -1.98
N LYS A 106 48.48 -6.51 -2.06
CA LYS A 106 47.72 -6.59 -3.31
C LYS A 106 46.68 -5.46 -3.45
N LEU A 107 46.55 -4.60 -2.44
CA LEU A 107 45.52 -3.58 -2.41
C LEU A 107 45.64 -2.60 -3.58
N GLU A 108 46.85 -2.12 -3.89
CA GLU A 108 47.08 -1.19 -4.99
C GLU A 108 46.66 -1.78 -6.35
N GLN A 109 46.98 -3.06 -6.58
CA GLN A 109 46.57 -3.77 -7.79
C GLN A 109 45.04 -3.88 -7.89
N LEU A 110 44.37 -4.18 -6.77
CA LEU A 110 42.90 -4.27 -6.73
C LEU A 110 42.24 -2.91 -6.96
N GLU A 111 42.81 -1.84 -6.40
CA GLU A 111 42.32 -0.48 -6.62
C GLU A 111 42.46 -0.05 -8.09
N ALA A 112 43.53 -0.42 -8.76
CA ALA A 112 43.69 -0.17 -10.20
C ALA A 112 42.59 -0.87 -11.03
N ILE A 113 42.19 -2.09 -10.66
CA ILE A 113 41.10 -2.81 -11.30
C ILE A 113 39.76 -2.12 -11.01
N ALA A 114 39.51 -1.77 -9.74
CA ALA A 114 38.29 -1.07 -9.33
C ALA A 114 38.10 0.27 -10.06
N ASN A 115 39.18 1.04 -10.22
CA ASN A 115 39.16 2.29 -10.97
C ASN A 115 38.87 2.09 -12.45
N LYS A 116 39.44 1.05 -13.09
CA LYS A 116 39.09 0.72 -14.48
C LYS A 116 37.62 0.32 -14.64
N MET A 117 37.08 -0.46 -13.70
CA MET A 117 35.64 -0.82 -13.73
C MET A 117 34.76 0.43 -13.69
N LYS A 118 35.08 1.40 -12.81
CA LYS A 118 34.40 2.69 -12.74
C LYS A 118 34.43 3.43 -14.09
N ASP A 119 35.60 3.48 -14.75
CA ASP A 119 35.75 4.24 -15.99
C ASP A 119 34.97 3.63 -17.16
N THR A 120 34.73 2.31 -17.15
CA THR A 120 33.97 1.59 -18.18
C THR A 120 32.45 1.68 -18.04
N PHE A 121 31.94 1.98 -16.84
CA PHE A 121 30.50 2.04 -16.63
C PHE A 121 29.90 3.31 -17.28
N ARG A 122 28.90 3.11 -18.14
CA ARG A 122 28.16 4.18 -18.80
C ARG A 122 26.68 3.82 -18.81
N VAL A 123 25.87 4.61 -18.11
CA VAL A 123 24.41 4.52 -18.23
C VAL A 123 24.00 5.36 -19.43
N ASN A 124 23.21 4.79 -20.34
CA ASN A 124 22.59 5.55 -21.42
C ASN A 124 21.44 6.40 -20.82
N PRO A 125 21.52 7.75 -20.83
CA PRO A 125 20.50 8.61 -20.22
C PRO A 125 19.12 8.45 -20.86
N ALA A 126 19.06 8.25 -22.18
CA ALA A 126 17.79 8.06 -22.89
C ALA A 126 17.10 6.75 -22.50
N TRP A 127 17.88 5.70 -22.23
CA TRP A 127 17.34 4.47 -21.66
C TRP A 127 16.81 4.68 -20.23
N ALA A 128 17.57 5.37 -19.37
CA ALA A 128 17.18 5.61 -17.99
C ALA A 128 15.86 6.41 -17.88
N VAL A 129 15.68 7.42 -18.74
CA VAL A 129 14.42 8.20 -18.80
C VAL A 129 13.25 7.33 -19.26
N ARG A 130 13.44 6.48 -20.28
CA ARG A 130 12.39 5.56 -20.75
C ARG A 130 12.00 4.53 -19.68
N GLU A 131 12.99 3.96 -19.00
CA GLU A 131 12.74 3.02 -17.91
C GLU A 131 11.97 3.69 -16.78
N ALA A 132 12.34 4.90 -16.37
CA ALA A 132 11.62 5.66 -15.35
C ALA A 132 10.15 5.91 -15.75
N GLN A 133 9.89 6.29 -17.01
CA GLN A 133 8.53 6.47 -17.50
C GLN A 133 7.71 5.17 -17.45
N GLU A 134 8.33 4.04 -17.79
CA GLU A 134 7.66 2.74 -17.77
C GLU A 134 7.34 2.30 -16.33
N GLN A 135 8.24 2.54 -15.39
CA GLN A 135 7.99 2.31 -13.96
C GLN A 135 6.83 3.15 -13.41
N ILE A 136 6.70 4.41 -13.82
CA ILE A 136 5.53 5.25 -13.46
C ILE A 136 4.24 4.61 -13.95
N LYS A 137 4.18 4.17 -15.21
CA LYS A 137 2.98 3.54 -15.77
C LYS A 137 2.62 2.27 -15.01
N ARG A 138 3.61 1.41 -14.72
CA ARG A 138 3.41 0.18 -13.94
C ARG A 138 2.88 0.50 -12.54
N SER A 139 3.46 1.50 -11.87
CA SER A 139 3.01 1.94 -10.56
C SER A 139 1.56 2.44 -10.60
N GLN A 140 1.18 3.24 -11.60
CA GLN A 140 -0.19 3.74 -11.75
C GLN A 140 -1.20 2.59 -11.97
N ILE A 141 -0.82 1.57 -12.74
CA ILE A 141 -1.66 0.38 -12.95
C ILE A 141 -1.87 -0.38 -11.63
N ILE A 142 -0.80 -0.58 -10.84
CA ILE A 142 -0.87 -1.24 -9.54
C ILE A 142 -1.77 -0.45 -8.58
N SER A 143 -1.58 0.87 -8.49
CA SER A 143 -2.41 1.73 -7.62
C SER A 143 -3.89 1.68 -8.01
N ARG A 144 -4.22 1.81 -9.31
CA ARG A 144 -5.62 1.70 -9.78
C ARG A 144 -6.23 0.34 -9.48
N SER A 145 -5.45 -0.73 -9.64
CA SER A 145 -5.90 -2.09 -9.32
C SER A 145 -6.16 -2.26 -7.82
N ALA A 146 -5.31 -1.69 -6.96
CA ALA A 146 -5.49 -1.70 -5.52
C ALA A 146 -6.75 -0.92 -5.09
N ASP A 147 -6.99 0.27 -5.66
CA ASP A 147 -8.19 1.06 -5.40
C ASP A 147 -9.47 0.33 -5.83
N GLU A 148 -9.43 -0.35 -6.97
CA GLU A 148 -10.54 -1.16 -7.45
C GLU A 148 -10.83 -2.36 -6.53
N VAL A 149 -9.80 -3.06 -6.08
CA VAL A 149 -9.94 -4.14 -5.10
C VAL A 149 -10.54 -3.62 -3.79
N ALA A 150 -10.04 -2.48 -3.27
CA ALA A 150 -10.58 -1.87 -2.06
C ALA A 150 -12.06 -1.49 -2.23
N ARG A 151 -12.43 -0.93 -3.38
CA ARG A 151 -13.83 -0.61 -3.73
C ARG A 151 -14.72 -1.85 -3.75
N ILE A 152 -14.26 -2.94 -4.36
CA ILE A 152 -15.00 -4.21 -4.43
C ILE A 152 -15.20 -4.80 -3.02
N ILE A 153 -14.16 -4.78 -2.18
CA ILE A 153 -14.23 -5.23 -0.78
C ILE A 153 -15.29 -4.41 -0.03
N ARG A 154 -15.26 -3.09 -0.15
CA ARG A 154 -16.24 -2.20 0.51
C ARG A 154 -17.67 -2.49 0.04
N GLN A 155 -17.89 -2.57 -1.27
CA GLN A 155 -19.22 -2.89 -1.83
C GLN A 155 -19.72 -4.27 -1.37
N THR A 156 -18.83 -5.25 -1.26
CA THR A 156 -19.18 -6.59 -0.77
C THR A 156 -19.58 -6.55 0.70
N TYR A 157 -18.83 -5.79 1.52
CA TYR A 157 -19.15 -5.59 2.92
C TYR A 157 -20.50 -4.89 3.10
N GLU A 158 -20.71 -3.74 2.43
CA GLU A 158 -21.96 -2.97 2.47
C GLU A 158 -23.17 -3.83 2.07
N LYS A 159 -23.06 -4.61 0.98
CA LYS A 159 -24.12 -5.54 0.57
C LYS A 159 -24.40 -6.61 1.61
N ARG A 160 -23.37 -7.21 2.20
CA ARG A 160 -23.55 -8.22 3.25
C ARG A 160 -24.20 -7.64 4.49
N SER A 161 -23.80 -6.44 4.93
CA SER A 161 -24.43 -5.74 6.03
C SER A 161 -25.91 -5.47 5.75
N ALA A 162 -26.25 -4.92 4.59
CA ALA A 162 -27.65 -4.67 4.22
C ALA A 162 -28.50 -5.96 4.20
N VAL A 163 -27.95 -7.08 3.71
CA VAL A 163 -28.64 -8.38 3.75
C VAL A 163 -28.81 -8.89 5.17
N MET A 164 -27.80 -8.74 6.04
CA MET A 164 -27.90 -9.16 7.44
C MET A 164 -28.87 -8.30 8.24
N ASP A 165 -28.90 -6.99 7.99
CA ASP A 165 -29.86 -6.06 8.59
C ASP A 165 -31.28 -6.43 8.18
N GLU A 166 -31.50 -6.75 6.91
CA GLU A 166 -32.78 -7.22 6.37
C GLU A 166 -33.20 -8.57 6.98
N ILE A 167 -32.29 -9.52 7.10
CA ILE A 167 -32.54 -10.80 7.79
C ILE A 167 -32.93 -10.54 9.25
N SER A 168 -32.14 -9.72 9.96
CA SER A 168 -32.40 -9.38 11.36
C SER A 168 -33.75 -8.71 11.54
N ARG A 169 -34.13 -7.79 10.63
CA ARG A 169 -35.44 -7.15 10.61
C ARG A 169 -36.57 -8.18 10.47
N LYS A 170 -36.48 -9.08 9.49
CA LYS A 170 -37.46 -10.15 9.27
C LYS A 170 -37.60 -11.07 10.48
N TRP A 171 -36.47 -11.46 11.09
CA TRP A 171 -36.48 -12.25 12.33
C TRP A 171 -37.15 -11.52 13.49
N SER A 172 -36.85 -10.23 13.67
CA SER A 172 -37.49 -9.40 14.71
C SER A 172 -39.00 -9.32 14.51
N ASN A 173 -39.46 -9.07 13.27
CA ASN A 173 -40.87 -9.01 12.92
C ASN A 173 -41.57 -10.36 13.16
N ALA A 174 -40.96 -11.47 12.76
CA ALA A 174 -41.50 -12.80 12.99
C ALA A 174 -41.63 -13.16 14.47
N ILE A 175 -40.62 -12.82 15.30
CA ILE A 175 -40.63 -13.09 16.74
C ILE A 175 -41.66 -12.21 17.46
N LEU A 176 -41.78 -10.95 17.07
CA LEU A 176 -42.65 -9.97 17.73
C LEU A 176 -44.08 -9.95 17.19
N GLY A 177 -44.40 -10.74 16.17
CA GLY A 177 -45.71 -10.71 15.52
C GLY A 177 -45.99 -9.35 14.89
N LYS A 178 -45.06 -8.85 14.09
CA LYS A 178 -45.13 -7.56 13.40
C LYS A 178 -44.95 -7.71 11.90
N VAL A 179 -45.44 -6.73 11.15
CA VAL A 179 -45.27 -6.57 9.71
C VAL A 179 -44.90 -5.12 9.41
N ASP A 180 -44.10 -4.91 8.37
CA ASP A 180 -43.76 -3.58 7.86
C ASP A 180 -44.56 -3.33 6.59
N LEU A 181 -45.30 -2.22 6.56
CA LEU A 181 -46.28 -1.95 5.51
C LEU A 181 -45.91 -0.71 4.71
N VAL A 182 -45.96 -0.80 3.39
CA VAL A 182 -45.65 0.33 2.50
C VAL A 182 -46.90 0.83 1.78
N ASP A 183 -47.04 2.14 1.74
CA ASP A 183 -48.02 2.82 0.90
C ASP A 183 -47.50 2.85 -0.54
N SER A 184 -48.16 2.13 -1.45
CA SER A 184 -47.72 1.99 -2.84
C SER A 184 -47.80 3.30 -3.64
N GLN A 185 -48.54 4.32 -3.16
CA GLN A 185 -48.66 5.61 -3.84
C GLN A 185 -47.60 6.61 -3.40
N THR A 186 -47.17 6.57 -2.13
CA THR A 186 -46.21 7.53 -1.57
C THR A 186 -44.82 6.95 -1.33
N GLY A 187 -44.70 5.61 -1.27
CA GLY A 187 -43.47 4.90 -0.89
C GLY A 187 -43.15 4.96 0.60
N GLU A 188 -44.06 5.48 1.43
CA GLU A 188 -43.86 5.60 2.88
C GLU A 188 -44.00 4.23 3.57
N ILE A 189 -43.04 3.90 4.43
CA ILE A 189 -43.00 2.63 5.18
C ILE A 189 -43.47 2.85 6.62
N ASN A 190 -44.45 2.06 7.03
CA ASN A 190 -44.97 1.97 8.39
C ASN A 190 -44.33 0.76 9.07
N TRP A 191 -43.40 1.02 9.99
CA TRP A 191 -42.62 -0.02 10.66
C TRP A 191 -43.33 -0.62 11.86
N GLY A 192 -43.25 -1.94 12.01
CA GLY A 192 -43.59 -2.65 13.23
C GLY A 192 -45.09 -2.70 13.57
N VAL A 193 -45.94 -2.76 12.55
CA VAL A 193 -47.40 -2.87 12.69
C VAL A 193 -47.76 -4.26 13.22
N PRO A 194 -48.67 -4.41 14.18
CA PRO A 194 -49.09 -5.73 14.65
C PRO A 194 -49.59 -6.63 13.51
N SER A 195 -49.01 -7.82 13.40
CA SER A 195 -49.46 -8.85 12.45
C SER A 195 -50.77 -9.46 12.95
N GLY A 196 -51.71 -9.74 12.06
CA GLY A 196 -52.96 -10.42 12.42
C GLY A 196 -54.15 -10.21 11.51
N SER A 197 -53.99 -9.43 10.43
CA SER A 197 -55.05 -9.21 9.43
C SER A 197 -54.55 -9.51 8.02
N ASN A 198 -55.45 -9.93 7.13
CA ASN A 198 -55.08 -10.26 5.74
C ASN A 198 -54.86 -9.02 4.87
N TYR A 199 -55.52 -7.90 5.20
CA TYR A 199 -55.42 -6.64 4.47
C TYR A 199 -55.24 -5.48 5.45
N TYR A 200 -54.39 -4.53 5.08
CA TYR A 200 -54.12 -3.35 5.88
C TYR A 200 -54.43 -2.09 5.09
N TRP A 201 -55.09 -1.13 5.74
CA TRP A 201 -55.51 0.11 5.14
C TRP A 201 -55.04 1.30 5.97
N ARG A 202 -54.55 2.35 5.31
CA ARG A 202 -54.23 3.62 5.94
C ARG A 202 -55.39 4.59 5.79
N GLN A 203 -55.81 5.21 6.90
CA GLN A 203 -56.76 6.31 6.93
C GLN A 203 -56.18 7.44 7.80
N GLY A 204 -55.57 8.45 7.17
CA GLY A 204 -54.77 9.43 7.89
C GLY A 204 -53.59 8.79 8.61
N ASP A 205 -53.52 8.94 9.93
CA ASP A 205 -52.49 8.32 10.80
C ASP A 205 -52.91 6.94 11.34
N LEU A 206 -54.13 6.47 11.03
CA LEU A 206 -54.63 5.19 11.51
C LEU A 206 -54.35 4.06 10.51
N ILE A 207 -53.89 2.92 11.02
CA ILE A 207 -53.77 1.67 10.28
C ILE A 207 -54.90 0.72 10.72
N ILE A 208 -55.69 0.25 9.76
CA ILE A 208 -56.85 -0.60 9.96
C ILE A 208 -56.59 -1.97 9.31
N GLY A 209 -56.67 -3.04 10.08
CA GLY A 209 -56.62 -4.41 9.58
C GLY A 209 -58.01 -4.97 9.25
N THR A 210 -58.17 -5.64 8.11
CA THR A 210 -59.39 -6.35 7.71
C THR A 210 -59.08 -7.76 7.23
N GLU A 211 -60.01 -8.69 7.42
CA GLU A 211 -59.87 -10.09 6.94
C GLU A 211 -60.25 -10.27 5.47
N ILE A 212 -61.10 -9.39 4.95
CA ILE A 212 -61.58 -9.39 3.57
C ILE A 212 -61.05 -8.16 2.82
N HIS A 213 -60.93 -8.28 1.50
CA HIS A 213 -60.46 -7.21 0.61
C HIS A 213 -61.55 -6.18 0.32
N GLU A 214 -62.27 -5.75 1.35
CA GLU A 214 -63.26 -4.68 1.25
C GLU A 214 -62.71 -3.41 1.89
N ARG A 215 -62.76 -2.32 1.14
CA ARG A 215 -62.26 -1.03 1.57
C ARG A 215 -63.11 -0.51 2.75
N PRO A 216 -62.52 -0.26 3.93
CA PRO A 216 -63.28 0.12 5.13
C PRO A 216 -63.84 1.55 5.10
N SER A 217 -63.26 2.44 4.29
CA SER A 217 -63.69 3.85 4.16
C SER A 217 -63.28 4.44 2.81
N ILE A 218 -64.00 5.45 2.30
CA ILE A 218 -63.69 6.11 1.02
C ILE A 218 -62.27 6.72 0.99
N ASP A 219 -61.77 7.16 2.15
CA ASP A 219 -60.45 7.78 2.29
C ASP A 219 -59.33 6.76 2.60
N SER A 220 -59.66 5.46 2.69
CA SER A 220 -58.70 4.43 3.07
C SER A 220 -57.90 3.91 1.87
N ARG A 221 -56.59 3.79 2.06
CA ARG A 221 -55.63 3.34 1.04
C ARG A 221 -55.04 2.00 1.44
N LEU A 222 -54.97 1.08 0.49
CA LEU A 222 -54.38 -0.23 0.73
C LEU A 222 -52.88 -0.09 0.97
N LEU A 223 -52.38 -0.74 2.01
CA LEU A 223 -50.97 -0.91 2.27
C LEU A 223 -50.54 -2.31 1.81
N THR A 224 -49.32 -2.42 1.31
CA THR A 224 -48.72 -3.68 0.89
C THR A 224 -47.65 -4.10 1.89
N ASP A 225 -47.47 -5.39 2.10
CA ASP A 225 -46.34 -5.88 2.90
C ASP A 225 -45.02 -5.55 2.17
N LEU A 226 -44.10 -4.91 2.90
CA LEU A 226 -42.78 -4.57 2.39
C LEU A 226 -42.01 -5.83 1.93
N ASP A 227 -42.22 -6.97 2.59
CA ASP A 227 -41.56 -8.23 2.27
C ASP A 227 -42.08 -8.87 0.98
N GLU A 228 -43.29 -8.53 0.55
CA GLU A 228 -43.86 -8.97 -0.73
C GLU A 228 -43.27 -8.17 -1.90
N LEU A 229 -42.97 -6.88 -1.68
CA LEU A 229 -42.39 -6.00 -2.70
C LEU A 229 -40.90 -6.23 -2.95
N ILE A 230 -40.17 -6.78 -1.97
CA ILE A 230 -38.73 -7.07 -2.09
C ILE A 230 -38.45 -8.42 -2.79
N LYS A 231 -39.48 -9.24 -3.03
CA LYS A 231 -39.33 -10.58 -3.66
C LYS A 231 -39.18 -10.55 -5.19
N ASP A 232 -39.48 -9.42 -5.84
CA ASP A 232 -39.32 -9.18 -7.29
C ASP A 232 -38.10 -8.28 -7.60
#